data_AF-L7UNK8-F1
#
_entry.id   AF-L7UNK8-F1
#
_cell.length_a   1.000
_cell.length_b   1.000
_cell.length_c   1.000
_cell.angle_alpha   90.00
_cell.angle_beta   90.00
_cell.angle_gamma   90.00
#
_symmetry.space_group_name_H-M   'P 1'
#
loop_
_entity.id
_entity.type
_entity.pdbx_description
1 polymer ?
#
loop_
_entity_poly.entity_id
_entity_poly.type
_entity_poly.pdbx_seq_one_letter_code
_entity_poly.pdbx_strand_id
1 'polypeptide(L)'
;HWKHGGIVGVRGYGGGVIGRYSDLPEEFPNIAEFHTFRVNMPAGWFYTTDKLRQLCDVWDKHGSGLTNMHGATGDIILLGAPTSDLQSCFDDLSEIGFDLGGSGSDMRTPSACVGPARCEYACIDTLDVLHSITLEFQDELHRPMFPYKSKIKISGCPNDCVAAVARSDISVIGTWRDKIRINPSEVAKYASDSLDIQSEVIDLCPTSCMSWDPGSRALSIDDGECNRCMHCINLMPKALRVGKVRGATILVGGKA
;
A
#
# COMPACT_ATOMS: atom_id res chain seq x y z
N HIS A 1 -3.80 11.72 27.38
CA HIS A 1 -4.79 12.66 27.93
C HIS A 1 -5.83 12.94 26.87
N TRP A 2 -6.65 11.94 26.58
CA TRP A 2 -7.69 11.97 25.55
C TRP A 2 -8.87 11.15 26.04
N LYS A 3 -10.09 11.66 25.88
CA LYS A 3 -11.33 10.93 26.20
C LYS A 3 -11.53 9.75 25.26
N HIS A 4 -12.38 8.81 25.71
CA HIS A 4 -12.81 7.68 24.90
C HIS A 4 -13.68 8.14 23.72
N GLY A 5 -13.28 7.80 22.49
CA GLY A 5 -14.10 7.97 21.29
C GLY A 5 -14.39 9.43 20.90
N GLY A 6 -15.46 9.60 20.13
CA GLY A 6 -15.93 10.85 19.53
C GLY A 6 -16.57 10.57 18.17
N ILE A 7 -17.83 10.94 18.00
CA ILE A 7 -18.57 10.77 16.73
C ILE A 7 -18.74 12.15 16.12
N VAL A 8 -18.04 12.38 15.02
CA VAL A 8 -18.07 13.60 14.21
C VAL A 8 -17.87 13.19 12.75
N GLY A 9 -18.22 14.06 11.80
CA GLY A 9 -18.08 13.76 10.39
C GLY A 9 -18.56 14.91 9.52
N VAL A 10 -18.66 14.63 8.23
CA VAL A 10 -19.12 15.57 7.21
C VAL A 10 -20.44 15.10 6.62
N ARG A 11 -21.23 16.01 6.06
CA ARG A 11 -22.53 15.67 5.47
C ARG A 11 -22.36 14.70 4.31
N GLY A 12 -23.20 13.67 4.29
CA GLY A 12 -23.23 12.68 3.22
C GLY A 12 -22.35 11.44 3.46
N TYR A 13 -21.37 11.51 4.36
CA TYR A 13 -20.46 10.40 4.71
C TYR A 13 -20.65 9.95 6.16
N GLY A 14 -20.51 8.65 6.39
CA GLY A 14 -20.54 8.03 7.72
C GLY A 14 -19.16 7.73 8.30
N GLY A 15 -18.09 8.08 7.57
CA GLY A 15 -16.70 7.86 7.95
C GLY A 15 -15.76 8.95 7.41
N GLY A 16 -14.46 8.79 7.65
CA GLY A 16 -13.39 9.68 7.17
C GLY A 16 -12.82 10.65 8.21
N VAL A 17 -13.54 10.91 9.30
CA VAL A 17 -13.08 11.76 10.41
C VAL A 17 -13.11 10.99 11.73
N ILE A 18 -12.02 11.06 12.49
CA ILE A 18 -11.93 10.44 13.82
C ILE A 18 -12.09 11.53 14.90
N GLY A 19 -13.21 11.50 15.61
CA GLY A 19 -13.47 12.37 16.74
C GLY A 19 -12.54 12.07 17.92
N ARG A 20 -12.00 13.14 18.50
CA ARG A 20 -11.08 13.09 19.63
C ARG A 20 -11.19 14.38 20.44
N TYR A 21 -11.29 14.23 21.76
CA TYR A 21 -11.46 15.31 22.72
C TYR A 21 -10.48 15.17 23.87
N SER A 22 -9.84 16.26 24.29
CA SER A 22 -8.95 16.25 25.46
C SER A 22 -9.74 15.93 26.74
N ASP A 23 -9.12 15.18 27.66
CA ASP A 23 -9.65 14.99 29.02
C ASP A 23 -9.29 16.15 29.97
N LEU A 24 -8.49 17.11 29.50
CA LEU A 24 -8.06 18.32 30.20
C LEU A 24 -8.38 19.60 29.38
N PRO A 25 -9.66 19.85 29.02
CA PRO A 25 -10.01 20.96 28.12
C PRO A 25 -9.84 22.35 28.75
N GLU A 26 -9.90 22.48 30.08
CA GLU A 26 -9.69 23.76 30.76
C GLU A 26 -8.21 24.16 30.80
N GLU A 27 -7.32 23.18 30.95
CA GLU A 27 -5.86 23.38 30.95
C GLU A 27 -5.32 23.56 29.53
N PHE A 28 -5.88 22.83 28.55
CA PHE A 28 -5.47 22.87 27.15
C PHE A 28 -6.65 23.18 26.20
N PRO A 29 -7.19 24.41 26.23
CA PRO A 29 -8.41 24.75 25.49
C PRO A 29 -8.26 24.64 23.97
N ASN A 30 -7.07 24.88 23.42
CA ASN A 30 -6.82 24.81 21.97
C ASN A 30 -6.82 23.38 21.40
N ILE A 31 -6.82 22.36 22.26
CA ILE A 31 -6.94 20.94 21.87
C ILE A 31 -8.14 20.28 22.57
N ALA A 32 -9.09 21.08 23.06
CA ALA A 32 -10.35 20.55 23.60
C ALA A 32 -11.03 19.64 22.56
N GLU A 33 -11.00 20.04 21.29
CA GLU A 33 -11.35 19.24 20.11
C GLU A 33 -10.11 19.09 19.23
N PHE A 34 -9.79 17.87 18.81
CA PHE A 34 -8.59 17.60 18.02
C PHE A 34 -8.80 16.48 17.02
N HIS A 35 -9.78 16.68 16.13
CA HIS A 35 -10.28 15.65 15.22
C HIS A 35 -9.30 15.38 14.09
N THR A 36 -9.27 14.13 13.63
CA THR A 36 -8.33 13.69 12.59
C THR A 36 -9.07 13.41 11.30
N PHE A 37 -8.68 14.06 10.21
CA PHE A 37 -9.12 13.67 8.87
C PHE A 37 -8.24 12.57 8.32
N ARG A 38 -8.89 11.65 7.62
CA ARG A 38 -8.23 10.73 6.68
C ARG A 38 -8.53 11.22 5.29
N VAL A 39 -7.50 11.62 4.56
CA VAL A 39 -7.62 12.08 3.18
C VAL A 39 -7.05 11.00 2.27
N ASN A 40 -7.83 10.61 1.26
CA ASN A 40 -7.46 9.53 0.35
C ASN A 40 -6.24 9.95 -0.49
N MET A 41 -5.23 9.08 -0.55
CA MET A 41 -3.97 9.36 -1.24
C MET A 41 -4.02 8.92 -2.71
N PRO A 42 -3.22 9.55 -3.60
CA PRO A 42 -3.01 9.01 -4.94
C PRO A 42 -2.31 7.64 -4.90
N ALA A 43 -2.54 6.84 -5.94
CA ALA A 43 -1.95 5.53 -6.08
C ALA A 43 -0.41 5.58 -6.01
N GLY A 44 0.19 4.70 -5.21
CA GLY A 44 1.64 4.63 -5.02
C GLY A 44 2.26 5.81 -4.25
N TRP A 45 1.44 6.67 -3.64
CA TRP A 45 1.88 7.88 -2.93
C TRP A 45 2.74 8.82 -3.78
N PHE A 46 2.45 8.90 -5.09
CA PHE A 46 3.10 9.84 -5.99
C PHE A 46 2.44 11.23 -5.88
N TYR A 47 3.25 12.25 -5.62
CA TYR A 47 2.79 13.62 -5.48
C TYR A 47 3.59 14.57 -6.37
N THR A 48 2.93 15.64 -6.83
CA THR A 48 3.62 16.85 -7.25
C THR A 48 3.72 17.80 -6.07
N THR A 49 4.74 18.67 -6.09
CA THR A 49 4.87 19.70 -5.03
C THR A 49 3.67 20.63 -4.98
N ASP A 50 3.05 20.91 -6.11
CA ASP A 50 1.92 21.84 -6.20
C ASP A 50 0.68 21.28 -5.51
N LYS A 51 0.41 19.98 -5.64
CA LYS A 51 -0.68 19.33 -4.93
C LYS A 51 -0.45 19.24 -3.43
N LEU A 52 0.80 19.01 -2.99
CA LEU A 52 1.13 19.05 -1.57
C LEU A 52 1.00 20.46 -0.98
N ARG A 53 1.40 21.50 -1.72
CA ARG A 53 1.21 22.89 -1.27
C ARG A 53 -0.26 23.26 -1.13
N GLN A 54 -1.09 22.92 -2.12
CA GLN A 54 -2.55 23.13 -2.03
C GLN A 54 -3.15 22.43 -0.80
N LEU A 55 -2.74 21.19 -0.53
CA LEU A 55 -3.17 20.45 0.67
C LEU A 55 -2.72 21.15 1.97
N CYS A 56 -1.48 21.65 2.03
CA CYS A 56 -1.00 22.44 3.16
C CYS A 56 -1.80 23.73 3.33
N ASP A 57 -2.09 24.47 2.25
CA ASP A 57 -2.86 25.72 2.31
C ASP A 57 -4.27 25.49 2.88
N VAL A 58 -4.93 24.39 2.49
CA VAL A 58 -6.22 23.99 3.07
C VAL A 58 -6.06 23.61 4.55
N TRP A 59 -5.02 22.85 4.89
CA TRP A 59 -4.85 22.40 6.28
C TRP A 59 -4.44 23.51 7.25
N ASP A 60 -3.62 24.46 6.81
CA ASP A 60 -3.23 25.64 7.59
C ASP A 60 -4.44 26.57 7.83
N LYS A 61 -5.43 26.57 6.93
CA LYS A 61 -6.67 27.33 7.08
C LYS A 61 -7.62 26.74 8.12
N HIS A 62 -7.76 25.40 8.17
CA HIS A 62 -8.83 24.74 8.93
C HIS A 62 -8.35 23.94 10.15
N GLY A 63 -7.06 23.67 10.25
CA GLY A 63 -6.51 22.70 11.20
C GLY A 63 -5.26 23.18 11.91
N SER A 64 -4.56 22.23 12.52
CA SER A 64 -3.40 22.49 13.36
C SER A 64 -2.08 22.69 12.60
N GLY A 65 -2.06 22.44 11.29
CA GLY A 65 -0.82 22.32 10.50
C GLY A 65 -0.04 21.01 10.72
N LEU A 66 -0.45 20.14 11.67
CA LEU A 66 0.21 18.86 11.94
C LEU A 66 -0.33 17.75 11.05
N THR A 67 0.55 16.87 10.59
CA THR A 67 0.18 15.74 9.72
C THR A 67 0.90 14.44 10.07
N ASN A 68 0.38 13.32 9.57
CA ASN A 68 1.18 12.12 9.33
C ASN A 68 1.15 11.79 7.84
N MET A 69 2.34 11.63 7.26
CA MET A 69 2.57 11.25 5.86
C MET A 69 3.25 9.89 5.85
N HIS A 70 2.54 8.78 6.00
CA HIS A 70 1.08 8.58 5.92
C HIS A 70 0.55 7.76 7.11
N GLY A 71 -0.77 7.62 7.20
CA GLY A 71 -1.41 6.65 8.08
C GLY A 71 -1.11 5.22 7.64
N ALA A 72 -1.15 4.26 8.57
CA ALA A 72 -0.78 2.86 8.29
C ALA A 72 -1.69 2.13 7.29
N THR A 73 -2.89 2.63 6.99
CA THR A 73 -3.69 2.08 5.89
C THR A 73 -3.23 2.63 4.54
N GLY A 74 -2.88 3.92 4.50
CA GLY A 74 -2.37 4.62 3.33
C GLY A 74 -2.73 6.11 3.31
N ASP A 75 -3.82 6.49 3.99
CA ASP A 75 -4.37 7.84 4.03
C ASP A 75 -3.34 8.90 4.42
N ILE A 76 -3.46 10.10 3.82
CA ILE A 76 -2.90 11.30 4.40
C ILE A 76 -3.66 11.59 5.70
N ILE A 77 -2.94 11.90 6.78
CA ILE A 77 -3.54 12.21 8.07
C ILE A 77 -3.38 13.69 8.34
N LEU A 78 -4.50 14.42 8.40
CA LEU A 78 -4.53 15.80 8.87
C LEU A 78 -4.97 15.80 10.33
N LEU A 79 -4.06 16.19 11.22
CA LEU A 79 -4.13 15.85 12.64
C LEU A 79 -4.56 17.04 13.50
N GLY A 80 -5.84 17.15 13.79
CA GLY A 80 -6.36 18.13 14.75
C GLY A 80 -7.07 19.30 14.06
N ALA A 81 -8.39 19.23 14.04
CA ALA A 81 -9.30 20.32 13.71
C ALA A 81 -10.47 20.32 14.71
N PRO A 82 -11.10 21.47 14.97
CA PRO A 82 -12.34 21.55 15.71
C PRO A 82 -13.53 21.06 14.86
N THR A 83 -14.65 20.75 15.50
CA THR A 83 -15.90 20.31 14.85
C THR A 83 -16.44 21.36 13.87
N SER A 84 -16.30 22.64 14.20
CA SER A 84 -16.78 23.77 13.40
C SER A 84 -16.21 23.81 11.99
N ASP A 85 -14.97 23.35 11.81
CA ASP A 85 -14.23 23.44 10.56
C ASP A 85 -14.32 22.16 9.73
N LEU A 86 -15.03 21.13 10.21
CA LEU A 86 -15.00 19.82 9.55
C LEU A 86 -15.57 19.87 8.13
N GLN A 87 -16.73 20.51 7.97
CA GLN A 87 -17.41 20.60 6.67
C GLN A 87 -16.65 21.50 5.71
N SER A 88 -16.23 22.69 6.15
CA SER A 88 -15.51 23.64 5.29
C SER A 88 -14.15 23.12 4.85
N CYS A 89 -13.44 22.38 5.70
CA CYS A 89 -12.21 21.70 5.33
C CYS A 89 -12.45 20.65 4.25
N PHE A 90 -13.51 19.84 4.38
CA PHE A 90 -13.85 18.85 3.37
C PHE A 90 -14.26 19.48 2.03
N ASP A 91 -15.03 20.56 2.07
CA ASP A 91 -15.42 21.30 0.86
C ASP A 91 -14.17 21.83 0.12
N ASP A 92 -13.25 22.48 0.84
CA ASP A 92 -11.99 22.99 0.27
C ASP A 92 -11.06 21.85 -0.23
N LEU A 93 -10.97 20.72 0.48
CA LEU A 93 -10.24 19.53 0.03
C LEU A 93 -10.81 19.01 -1.29
N SER A 94 -12.13 18.97 -1.41
CA SER A 94 -12.84 18.53 -2.61
C SER A 94 -12.57 19.46 -3.80
N GLU A 95 -12.53 20.77 -3.57
CA GLU A 95 -12.18 21.77 -4.61
C GLU A 95 -10.78 21.56 -5.19
N ILE A 96 -9.82 21.13 -4.37
CA ILE A 96 -8.46 20.79 -4.82
C ILE A 96 -8.30 19.34 -5.29
N GLY A 97 -9.40 18.57 -5.34
CA GLY A 97 -9.44 17.21 -5.90
C GLY A 97 -9.01 16.10 -4.94
N PHE A 98 -9.06 16.34 -3.64
CA PHE A 98 -8.92 15.31 -2.62
C PHE A 98 -10.28 14.93 -2.04
N ASP A 99 -10.49 13.64 -1.81
CA ASP A 99 -11.65 13.13 -1.08
C ASP A 99 -11.20 12.49 0.25
N LEU A 100 -12.14 12.21 1.14
CA LEU A 100 -11.85 11.50 2.39
C LEU A 100 -11.59 10.02 2.14
N GLY A 101 -10.73 9.46 2.99
CA GLY A 101 -10.52 8.02 3.13
C GLY A 101 -11.55 7.37 4.06
N GLY A 102 -11.42 6.06 4.24
CA GLY A 102 -12.38 5.25 5.02
C GLY A 102 -12.10 5.19 6.53
N SER A 103 -13.17 5.20 7.32
CA SER A 103 -13.15 4.81 8.74
C SER A 103 -14.53 4.36 9.24
N GLY A 104 -14.57 3.22 9.91
CA GLY A 104 -15.80 2.70 10.52
C GLY A 104 -15.92 1.21 10.23
N SER A 105 -17.16 0.74 10.08
CA SER A 105 -17.48 -0.59 9.55
C SER A 105 -17.78 -0.51 8.06
N ASP A 106 -16.74 -0.15 7.30
CA ASP A 106 -16.72 0.23 5.89
C ASP A 106 -15.57 -0.48 5.14
N MET A 107 -15.52 -0.29 3.83
CA MET A 107 -14.27 -0.48 3.09
C MET A 107 -13.30 0.63 3.49
N ARG A 108 -12.12 0.26 4.00
CA ARG A 108 -11.05 1.24 4.24
C ARG A 108 -10.33 1.54 2.93
N THR A 109 -9.70 2.71 2.90
CA THR A 109 -8.84 3.15 1.81
C THR A 109 -7.89 2.05 1.36
N PRO A 110 -8.03 1.52 0.13
CA PRO A 110 -7.11 0.52 -0.36
C PRO A 110 -5.71 1.13 -0.55
N SER A 111 -4.67 0.30 -0.52
CA SER A 111 -3.31 0.76 -0.84
C SER A 111 -2.52 -0.27 -1.63
N ALA A 112 -1.55 0.21 -2.40
CA ALA A 112 -0.76 -0.62 -3.30
C ALA A 112 0.72 -0.31 -3.19
N CYS A 113 1.58 -1.29 -3.49
CA CYS A 113 2.99 -1.00 -3.71
C CYS A 113 3.20 -0.14 -4.97
N VAL A 114 4.43 0.32 -5.19
CA VAL A 114 4.80 1.18 -6.33
C VAL A 114 4.53 0.56 -7.70
N GLY A 115 4.40 -0.76 -7.77
CA GLY A 115 3.97 -1.45 -8.99
C GLY A 115 4.89 -1.20 -10.19
N PRO A 116 4.32 -1.20 -11.41
CA PRO A 116 5.09 -1.06 -12.64
C PRO A 116 5.68 0.34 -12.83
N ALA A 117 5.26 1.34 -12.03
CA ALA A 117 5.83 2.69 -12.14
C ALA A 117 7.34 2.72 -11.86
N ARG A 118 7.85 1.82 -11.00
CA ARG A 118 9.28 1.77 -10.68
C ARG A 118 9.83 0.41 -10.27
N CYS A 119 9.07 -0.68 -10.40
CA CYS A 119 9.54 -2.03 -10.05
C CYS A 119 9.42 -2.98 -11.24
N GLU A 120 10.53 -3.60 -11.63
CA GLU A 120 10.56 -4.55 -12.75
C GLU A 120 9.99 -5.94 -12.40
N TYR A 121 9.69 -6.19 -11.12
CA TYR A 121 9.06 -7.42 -10.64
C TYR A 121 7.53 -7.38 -10.71
N ALA A 122 6.95 -6.21 -10.98
CA ALA A 122 5.50 -6.04 -11.01
C ALA A 122 4.85 -6.97 -12.05
N CYS A 123 4.02 -7.88 -11.57
CA CYS A 123 3.26 -8.82 -12.39
C CYS A 123 1.92 -8.23 -12.85
N ILE A 124 1.38 -7.26 -12.11
CA ILE A 124 0.13 -6.55 -12.40
C ILE A 124 0.35 -5.05 -12.28
N ASP A 125 -0.50 -4.25 -12.92
CA ASP A 125 -0.55 -2.81 -12.67
C ASP A 125 -1.26 -2.53 -11.34
N THR A 126 -0.50 -2.49 -10.26
CA THR A 126 -1.05 -2.30 -8.92
C THR A 126 -1.65 -0.92 -8.72
N LEU A 127 -1.21 0.08 -9.48
CA LEU A 127 -1.68 1.46 -9.35
C LEU A 127 -3.03 1.63 -10.03
N ASP A 128 -3.20 1.03 -11.22
CA ASP A 128 -4.46 1.00 -11.94
C ASP A 128 -5.53 0.18 -11.20
N VAL A 129 -5.16 -1.00 -10.67
CA VAL A 129 -6.07 -1.83 -9.85
C VAL A 129 -6.51 -1.06 -8.60
N LEU A 130 -5.58 -0.38 -7.91
CA LEU A 130 -5.91 0.46 -6.76
C LEU A 130 -6.91 1.55 -7.14
N HIS A 131 -6.62 2.32 -8.19
CA HIS A 131 -7.47 3.41 -8.64
C HIS A 131 -8.87 2.92 -9.01
N SER A 132 -8.96 1.83 -9.77
CA SER A 132 -10.22 1.23 -10.21
C SER A 132 -11.08 0.75 -9.04
N ILE A 133 -10.50 0.02 -8.08
CA ILE A 133 -11.23 -0.45 -6.89
C ILE A 133 -11.68 0.73 -6.03
N THR A 134 -10.82 1.72 -5.83
CA THR A 134 -11.16 2.91 -5.04
C THR A 134 -12.33 3.66 -5.64
N LEU A 135 -12.38 3.85 -6.97
CA LEU A 135 -13.48 4.56 -7.64
C LEU A 135 -14.77 3.74 -7.72
N GLU A 136 -14.67 2.43 -7.97
CA GLU A 136 -15.85 1.55 -8.05
C GLU A 136 -16.61 1.49 -6.72
N PHE A 137 -15.88 1.37 -5.60
CA PHE A 137 -16.47 1.14 -4.28
C PHE A 137 -16.43 2.38 -3.37
N GLN A 138 -16.70 3.55 -3.94
CA GLN A 138 -16.79 4.81 -3.18
C GLN A 138 -17.90 4.76 -2.12
N ASP A 139 -19.06 4.17 -2.45
CA ASP A 139 -20.19 4.09 -1.51
C ASP A 139 -19.82 3.25 -0.28
N GLU A 140 -19.24 2.08 -0.50
CA GLU A 140 -18.80 1.17 0.55
C GLU A 140 -17.64 1.75 1.38
N LEU A 141 -16.87 2.69 0.83
CA LEU A 141 -15.80 3.40 1.53
C LEU A 141 -16.35 4.51 2.41
N HIS A 142 -17.32 5.29 1.92
CA HIS A 142 -17.80 6.49 2.61
C HIS A 142 -19.03 6.26 3.48
N ARG A 143 -19.81 5.20 3.25
CA ARG A 143 -21.08 4.90 3.93
C ARG A 143 -20.99 3.52 4.59
N PRO A 144 -20.56 3.46 5.87
CA PRO A 144 -20.40 2.20 6.58
C PRO A 144 -21.68 1.35 6.59
N MET A 145 -21.66 0.25 5.84
CA MET A 145 -22.80 -0.67 5.65
C MET A 145 -22.42 -2.12 5.99
N PHE A 146 -21.17 -2.37 6.37
CA PHE A 146 -20.65 -3.71 6.64
C PHE A 146 -20.78 -4.08 8.13
N PRO A 147 -20.72 -5.38 8.47
CA PRO A 147 -20.65 -5.81 9.86
C PRO A 147 -19.41 -5.28 10.59
N TYR A 148 -18.29 -5.14 9.89
CA TYR A 148 -17.06 -4.54 10.42
C TYR A 148 -16.18 -3.98 9.29
N LYS A 149 -15.02 -3.44 9.64
CA LYS A 149 -14.04 -2.90 8.67
C LYS A 149 -13.55 -3.98 7.72
N SER A 150 -13.36 -3.61 6.46
CA SER A 150 -12.71 -4.44 5.44
C SER A 150 -11.60 -3.65 4.76
N LYS A 151 -10.47 -4.27 4.46
CA LYS A 151 -9.30 -3.65 3.84
C LYS A 151 -8.87 -4.43 2.61
N ILE A 152 -8.50 -3.71 1.56
CA ILE A 152 -7.87 -4.26 0.37
C ILE A 152 -6.45 -3.73 0.27
N LYS A 153 -5.48 -4.61 0.03
CA LYS A 153 -4.11 -4.22 -0.29
C LYS A 153 -3.54 -5.01 -1.46
N ILE A 154 -2.71 -4.33 -2.26
CA ILE A 154 -2.29 -4.83 -3.57
C ILE A 154 -0.75 -4.78 -3.67
N SER A 155 -0.13 -5.94 -3.79
CA SER A 155 1.31 -6.08 -4.01
C SER A 155 1.58 -6.69 -5.38
N GLY A 156 2.49 -6.09 -6.14
CA GLY A 156 2.77 -6.51 -7.52
C GLY A 156 3.53 -7.82 -7.66
N CYS A 157 4.09 -8.35 -6.57
CA CYS A 157 4.80 -9.63 -6.51
C CYS A 157 4.82 -10.20 -5.07
N PRO A 158 5.28 -11.44 -4.86
CA PRO A 158 5.32 -12.08 -3.53
C PRO A 158 6.25 -11.43 -2.49
N ASN A 159 7.10 -10.46 -2.86
CA ASN A 159 7.85 -9.66 -1.88
C ASN A 159 6.94 -8.82 -0.96
N ASP A 160 5.68 -8.63 -1.36
CA ASP A 160 4.62 -8.00 -0.57
C ASP A 160 4.98 -6.65 0.08
N CYS A 161 5.47 -5.70 -0.71
CA CYS A 161 6.02 -4.44 -0.18
C CYS A 161 5.00 -3.53 0.53
N VAL A 162 3.69 -3.74 0.36
CA VAL A 162 2.64 -3.02 1.15
C VAL A 162 2.14 -3.86 2.35
N ALA A 163 2.73 -5.04 2.55
CA ALA A 163 2.36 -6.03 3.57
C ALA A 163 0.85 -6.33 3.53
N ALA A 164 0.36 -6.63 2.33
CA ALA A 164 -1.04 -6.93 2.06
C ALA A 164 -1.49 -8.13 2.90
N VAL A 165 -0.75 -9.24 2.87
CA VAL A 165 -1.13 -10.50 3.53
C VAL A 165 -1.39 -10.29 5.02
N ALA A 166 -0.56 -9.49 5.68
CA ALA A 166 -0.66 -9.27 7.13
C ALA A 166 -1.66 -8.17 7.52
N ARG A 167 -1.96 -7.21 6.62
CA ARG A 167 -2.64 -5.95 6.99
C ARG A 167 -3.90 -5.66 6.16
N SER A 168 -4.44 -6.66 5.47
CA SER A 168 -5.68 -6.55 4.71
C SER A 168 -6.53 -7.81 4.78
N ASP A 169 -7.84 -7.60 4.80
CA ASP A 169 -8.84 -8.68 4.76
C ASP A 169 -8.87 -9.34 3.37
N ILE A 170 -8.53 -8.59 2.32
CA ILE A 170 -8.39 -9.06 0.93
C ILE A 170 -7.03 -8.59 0.39
N SER A 171 -6.13 -9.55 0.18
CA SER A 171 -4.79 -9.32 -0.35
C SER A 171 -4.70 -9.75 -1.80
N VAL A 172 -4.27 -8.85 -2.69
CA VAL A 172 -4.00 -9.15 -4.10
C VAL A 172 -2.48 -9.18 -4.30
N ILE A 173 -1.94 -10.36 -4.58
CA ILE A 173 -0.49 -10.57 -4.73
C ILE A 173 -0.18 -11.01 -6.16
N GLY A 174 0.49 -10.16 -6.94
CA GLY A 174 0.91 -10.45 -8.30
C GLY A 174 1.81 -11.69 -8.37
N THR A 175 1.66 -12.47 -9.43
CA THR A 175 2.48 -13.66 -9.72
C THR A 175 2.47 -13.97 -11.21
N TRP A 176 3.14 -15.06 -11.61
CA TRP A 176 3.18 -15.56 -12.98
C TRP A 176 2.99 -17.08 -12.99
N ARG A 177 2.65 -17.66 -14.15
CA ARG A 177 2.45 -19.12 -14.29
C ARG A 177 3.40 -19.80 -15.28
N ASP A 178 4.09 -19.04 -16.10
CA ASP A 178 5.09 -19.56 -17.05
C ASP A 178 6.50 -19.53 -16.44
N LYS A 179 7.53 -19.75 -17.27
CA LYS A 179 8.90 -19.92 -16.81
C LYS A 179 9.55 -18.62 -16.33
N ILE A 180 10.44 -18.71 -15.35
CA ILE A 180 11.38 -17.63 -15.05
C ILE A 180 12.24 -17.38 -16.28
N ARG A 181 12.41 -16.10 -16.63
CA ARG A 181 13.26 -15.71 -17.76
C ARG A 181 14.70 -15.57 -17.28
N ILE A 182 15.60 -16.30 -17.92
CA ILE A 182 17.02 -16.34 -17.60
C ILE A 182 17.80 -15.64 -18.72
N ASN A 183 18.70 -14.74 -18.35
CA ASN A 183 19.73 -14.18 -19.24
C ASN A 183 21.09 -14.80 -18.89
N PRO A 184 21.57 -15.80 -19.67
CA PRO A 184 22.80 -16.52 -19.37
C PRO A 184 24.05 -15.62 -19.27
N SER A 185 24.13 -14.56 -20.08
CA SER A 185 25.29 -13.66 -20.04
C SER A 185 25.35 -12.87 -18.74
N GLU A 186 24.20 -12.51 -18.16
CA GLU A 186 24.15 -11.83 -16.87
C GLU A 186 24.39 -12.81 -15.71
N VAL A 187 23.89 -14.05 -15.80
CA VAL A 187 24.24 -15.12 -14.82
C VAL A 187 25.76 -15.30 -14.73
N ALA A 188 26.44 -15.38 -15.88
CA ALA A 188 27.90 -15.53 -15.90
C ALA A 188 28.65 -14.33 -15.31
N LYS A 189 28.08 -13.11 -15.40
CA LYS A 189 28.62 -11.91 -14.74
C LYS A 189 28.45 -11.99 -13.23
N TYR A 190 27.27 -12.33 -12.74
CA TYR A 190 27.04 -12.56 -11.30
C TYR A 190 28.02 -13.57 -10.70
N ALA A 191 28.27 -14.68 -11.42
CA ALA A 191 29.23 -15.70 -11.02
C ALA A 191 30.70 -15.23 -11.03
N SER A 192 31.03 -14.16 -11.78
CA SER A 192 32.40 -13.63 -11.89
C SER A 192 32.69 -12.51 -10.91
N ASP A 193 31.66 -11.79 -10.47
CA ASP A 193 31.82 -10.61 -9.61
C ASP A 193 32.12 -11.05 -8.16
N SER A 194 31.10 -11.50 -7.41
CA SER A 194 31.27 -11.95 -6.03
C SER A 194 30.10 -12.75 -5.44
N LEU A 195 29.10 -13.13 -6.25
CA LEU A 195 27.96 -13.91 -5.75
C LEU A 195 28.31 -15.40 -5.79
N ASP A 196 28.29 -16.07 -4.64
CA ASP A 196 28.35 -17.52 -4.61
C ASP A 196 26.97 -18.08 -4.97
N ILE A 197 26.75 -18.32 -6.27
CA ILE A 197 25.47 -18.81 -6.78
C ILE A 197 25.05 -20.11 -6.08
N GLN A 198 26.01 -20.98 -5.73
CA GLN A 198 25.67 -22.24 -5.07
C GLN A 198 25.08 -21.98 -3.68
N SER A 199 25.84 -21.33 -2.80
CA SER A 199 25.45 -21.18 -1.40
C SER A 199 24.37 -20.12 -1.17
N GLU A 200 24.32 -19.07 -2.00
CA GLU A 200 23.40 -17.94 -1.82
C GLU A 200 22.10 -18.08 -2.63
N VAL A 201 22.10 -18.81 -3.75
CA VAL A 201 20.92 -18.96 -4.61
C VAL A 201 20.38 -20.38 -4.60
N ILE A 202 21.20 -21.37 -4.92
CA ILE A 202 20.75 -22.76 -5.08
C ILE A 202 20.38 -23.38 -3.75
N ASP A 203 21.28 -23.32 -2.77
CA ASP A 203 21.11 -23.96 -1.45
C ASP A 203 20.01 -23.28 -0.61
N LEU A 204 19.63 -22.06 -0.98
CA LEU A 204 18.55 -21.30 -0.34
C LEU A 204 17.22 -21.34 -1.12
N CYS A 205 17.16 -22.05 -2.26
CA CYS A 205 15.91 -22.26 -2.97
C CYS A 205 14.97 -23.14 -2.12
N PRO A 206 13.79 -22.65 -1.69
CA PRO A 206 12.95 -23.37 -0.73
C PRO A 206 12.35 -24.67 -1.26
N THR A 207 12.34 -24.88 -2.58
CA THR A 207 11.85 -26.12 -3.22
C THR A 207 12.97 -26.92 -3.87
N SER A 208 14.23 -26.48 -3.73
CA SER A 208 15.40 -27.13 -4.36
C SER A 208 15.25 -27.40 -5.86
N CYS A 209 14.50 -26.53 -6.57
CA CYS A 209 14.17 -26.70 -7.99
C CYS A 209 15.22 -26.10 -8.95
N MET A 210 16.38 -25.66 -8.45
CA MET A 210 17.40 -24.97 -9.24
C MET A 210 18.70 -25.79 -9.27
N SER A 211 19.45 -25.68 -10.37
CA SER A 211 20.78 -26.28 -10.50
C SER A 211 21.77 -25.30 -11.14
N TRP A 212 23.02 -25.36 -10.68
CA TRP A 212 24.13 -24.53 -11.13
C TRP A 212 25.32 -25.41 -11.51
N ASP A 213 25.86 -25.22 -12.71
CA ASP A 213 27.12 -25.82 -13.13
C ASP A 213 28.21 -24.73 -13.16
N PRO A 214 29.19 -24.75 -12.23
CA PRO A 214 30.25 -23.75 -12.19
C PRO A 214 31.21 -23.83 -13.38
N GLY A 215 31.36 -25.01 -14.00
CA GLY A 215 32.24 -25.21 -15.15
C GLY A 215 31.69 -24.56 -16.42
N SER A 216 30.42 -24.82 -16.74
CA SER A 216 29.74 -24.21 -17.89
C SER A 216 29.08 -22.86 -17.59
N ARG A 217 29.03 -22.46 -16.31
CA ARG A 217 28.32 -21.28 -15.81
C ARG A 217 26.84 -21.27 -16.21
N ALA A 218 26.22 -22.45 -16.25
CA ALA A 218 24.83 -22.63 -16.63
C ALA A 218 23.93 -22.74 -15.39
N LEU A 219 22.89 -21.91 -15.35
CA LEU A 219 21.83 -21.96 -14.35
C LEU A 219 20.56 -22.55 -15.00
N SER A 220 19.97 -23.56 -14.36
CA SER A 220 18.69 -24.15 -14.77
C SER A 220 17.68 -24.11 -13.63
N ILE A 221 16.40 -24.03 -14.00
CA ILE A 221 15.27 -23.98 -13.06
C ILE A 221 14.22 -24.98 -13.56
N ASP A 222 13.79 -25.88 -12.69
CA ASP A 222 12.57 -26.66 -12.90
C ASP A 222 11.37 -25.81 -12.47
N ASP A 223 10.82 -25.05 -13.42
CA ASP A 223 9.68 -24.16 -13.18
C ASP A 223 8.43 -24.90 -12.67
N GLY A 224 8.31 -26.21 -12.91
CA GLY A 224 7.21 -27.04 -12.41
C GLY A 224 7.19 -27.15 -10.88
N GLU A 225 8.39 -27.15 -10.27
CA GLU A 225 8.59 -27.24 -8.82
C GLU A 225 8.85 -25.86 -8.17
N CYS A 226 8.83 -24.78 -8.95
CA CYS A 226 9.04 -23.44 -8.44
C CYS A 226 7.80 -22.88 -7.75
N ASN A 227 7.93 -22.53 -6.45
CA ASN A 227 6.86 -21.85 -5.70
C ASN A 227 6.84 -20.32 -5.85
N ARG A 228 7.72 -19.75 -6.70
CA ARG A 228 7.79 -18.32 -7.03
C ARG A 228 8.05 -17.41 -5.82
N CYS A 229 8.86 -17.86 -4.86
CA CYS A 229 9.22 -17.13 -3.64
C CYS A 229 10.03 -15.83 -3.84
N MET A 230 10.38 -15.47 -5.08
CA MET A 230 11.22 -14.30 -5.46
C MET A 230 12.70 -14.36 -5.09
N HIS A 231 13.17 -15.27 -4.22
CA HIS A 231 14.56 -15.29 -3.71
C HIS A 231 15.63 -15.14 -4.81
N CYS A 232 15.64 -16.04 -5.79
CA CYS A 232 16.62 -16.01 -6.87
C CYS A 232 16.52 -14.75 -7.74
N ILE A 233 15.30 -14.26 -8.00
CA ILE A 233 15.07 -13.01 -8.76
C ILE A 233 15.56 -11.80 -7.96
N ASN A 234 15.41 -11.79 -6.63
CA ASN A 234 15.85 -10.70 -5.77
C ASN A 234 17.38 -10.60 -5.70
N LEU A 235 18.09 -11.73 -5.68
CA LEU A 235 19.56 -11.75 -5.68
C LEU A 235 20.15 -11.48 -7.07
N MET A 236 19.47 -11.93 -8.13
CA MET A 236 19.90 -11.75 -9.51
C MET A 236 18.80 -11.09 -10.36
N PRO A 237 18.40 -9.82 -10.08
CA PRO A 237 17.75 -8.98 -11.08
C PRO A 237 18.71 -8.85 -12.27
N LYS A 238 18.48 -8.15 -13.37
CA LYS A 238 19.34 -8.24 -14.59
C LYS A 238 19.40 -9.64 -15.24
N ALA A 239 19.71 -10.72 -14.51
CA ALA A 239 19.78 -12.09 -15.01
C ALA A 239 18.43 -12.82 -14.98
N LEU A 240 17.68 -12.71 -13.87
CA LEU A 240 16.40 -13.37 -13.68
C LEU A 240 15.26 -12.37 -13.70
N ARG A 241 14.16 -12.73 -14.38
CA ARG A 241 12.93 -11.94 -14.42
C ARG A 241 11.71 -12.84 -14.26
N VAL A 242 10.65 -12.27 -13.67
CA VAL A 242 9.32 -12.88 -13.61
C VAL A 242 8.85 -13.33 -15.00
N GLY A 243 7.99 -14.35 -15.06
CA GLY A 243 7.38 -14.83 -16.29
C GLY A 243 6.57 -13.78 -17.06
N LYS A 244 6.16 -14.12 -18.28
CA LYS A 244 5.35 -13.26 -19.16
C LYS A 244 3.86 -13.44 -18.94
N VAL A 245 3.42 -14.63 -18.54
CA VAL A 245 2.00 -14.93 -18.31
C VAL A 245 1.68 -14.65 -16.85
N ARG A 246 1.29 -13.39 -16.63
CA ARG A 246 1.13 -12.79 -15.30
C ARG A 246 -0.33 -12.77 -14.85
N GLY A 247 -0.52 -12.67 -13.54
CA GLY A 247 -1.81 -12.54 -12.88
C GLY A 247 -1.60 -12.26 -11.40
N ALA A 248 -2.56 -12.63 -10.56
CA ALA A 248 -2.45 -12.47 -9.12
C ALA A 248 -3.08 -13.63 -8.36
N THR A 249 -2.63 -13.83 -7.13
CA THR A 249 -3.25 -14.67 -6.11
C THR A 249 -4.05 -13.78 -5.16
N ILE A 250 -5.28 -14.17 -4.84
CA ILE A 250 -6.09 -13.51 -3.82
C ILE A 250 -6.02 -14.32 -2.52
N LEU A 251 -5.60 -13.68 -1.43
CA LEU A 251 -5.60 -14.26 -0.09
C LEU A 251 -6.56 -13.47 0.79
N VAL A 252 -7.26 -14.15 1.72
CA VAL A 252 -8.31 -13.53 2.54
C VAL A 252 -8.12 -13.79 4.03
N GLY A 253 -8.57 -12.84 4.86
CA GLY A 253 -8.63 -12.98 6.32
C GLY A 253 -7.47 -12.41 7.12
N GLY A 254 -6.55 -11.66 6.49
CA GLY A 254 -5.46 -10.98 7.20
C GLY A 254 -5.99 -9.94 8.20
N LYS A 255 -5.61 -10.08 9.46
CA LYS A 255 -6.06 -9.22 10.58
C LYS A 255 -5.01 -9.18 11.68
N ALA A 256 -5.13 -8.17 12.56
CA ALA A 256 -4.38 -8.13 13.82
C ALA A 256 -4.85 -9.21 14.80
#